data_AF-A0A6P8XER9-F1
#
_entry.id   AF-A0A6P8XER9-F1
#
_cell.length_a   1.000
_cell.length_b   1.000
_cell.length_c   1.000
_cell.angle_alpha   90.00
_cell.angle_beta   90.00
_cell.angle_gamma   90.00
#
_symmetry.space_group_name_H-M   'P 1'
#
loop_
_entity.id
_entity.type
_entity.pdbx_description
1 polymer ?
#
loop_
_entity_poly.entity_id
_entity_poly.type
_entity_poly.pdbx_seq_one_letter_code
_entity_poly.pdbx_strand_id
1 'polypeptide(L)'
;MLRYLCILAVITQLLSSANSEAPAYIKQCRRDDPQLVDCFIAALEHLRPYLASGIPEIELPPVEPFKMDSLALQLTEGPQGYKITLKNMDAYGASSYEVKSLQLGQNGGEPFKARLVIPKLKIEAKYTSSGVLLIIPASGGGDFHAVFDGVTADLTGKTSERNGYLHVDSLSIVLDVKKIDMNISRAFNNNRILLEATNLFLRDNSRLVLDAMQGQLQKKLASEFGKLANQLLKNVPISQFYSN
;
A
#
# COMPACT_ATOMS: atom_id res chain seq x y z
N MET A 1 -37.09 -41.29 -32.97
CA MET A 1 -35.62 -41.11 -32.89
C MET A 1 -35.17 -39.64 -32.94
N LEU A 2 -35.80 -38.77 -33.75
CA LEU A 2 -35.41 -37.36 -33.89
C LEU A 2 -35.46 -36.50 -32.61
N ARG A 3 -36.37 -36.81 -31.67
CA ARG A 3 -36.49 -36.09 -30.38
C ARG A 3 -35.31 -36.32 -29.42
N TYR A 4 -34.64 -37.48 -29.50
CA TYR A 4 -33.49 -37.78 -28.65
C TYR A 4 -32.20 -37.12 -29.16
N LEU A 5 -32.09 -36.89 -30.47
CA LEU A 5 -30.96 -36.14 -31.07
C LEU A 5 -30.95 -34.67 -30.64
N CYS A 6 -32.11 -34.01 -30.53
CA CYS A 6 -32.19 -32.61 -30.11
C CYS A 6 -31.82 -32.41 -28.62
N ILE A 7 -32.11 -33.40 -27.76
CA ILE A 7 -31.78 -33.31 -26.33
C ILE A 7 -30.27 -33.45 -26.10
N LEU A 8 -29.59 -34.31 -26.88
CA LEU A 8 -28.12 -34.44 -26.82
C LEU A 8 -27.40 -33.16 -27.29
N ALA A 9 -27.92 -32.48 -28.31
CA ALA A 9 -27.33 -31.23 -28.82
C ALA A 9 -27.44 -30.06 -27.81
N VAL A 10 -28.50 -30.01 -27.01
CA VAL A 10 -28.69 -28.98 -25.96
C VAL A 10 -27.80 -29.24 -24.75
N ILE A 11 -27.54 -30.51 -24.40
CA ILE A 11 -26.64 -30.85 -23.28
C ILE A 11 -25.17 -30.55 -23.63
N THR A 12 -24.77 -30.70 -24.90
CA THR A 12 -23.40 -30.36 -25.33
C THR A 12 -23.08 -28.86 -25.30
N GLN A 13 -24.07 -27.97 -25.29
CA GLN A 13 -23.84 -26.52 -25.19
C GLN A 13 -23.65 -26.01 -23.75
N LEU A 14 -24.00 -26.83 -22.73
CA LEU A 14 -23.84 -26.50 -21.31
C LEU A 14 -22.44 -26.87 -20.75
N LEU A 15 -21.59 -27.48 -21.56
CA LEU A 15 -20.18 -27.75 -21.27
C LEU A 15 -19.26 -26.79 -22.06
N SER A 16 -19.68 -25.54 -22.25
CA SER A 16 -18.71 -24.49 -22.50
C SER A 16 -18.01 -24.23 -21.16
N SER A 17 -16.89 -24.92 -20.93
CA SER A 17 -15.95 -24.54 -19.87
C SER A 17 -15.75 -23.04 -20.00
N ALA A 18 -16.24 -22.28 -19.02
CA ALA A 18 -15.98 -20.87 -18.93
C ALA A 18 -14.48 -20.71 -18.65
N ASN A 19 -13.66 -20.76 -19.72
CA ASN A 19 -12.36 -20.13 -19.73
C ASN A 19 -12.64 -18.63 -19.63
N SER A 20 -12.94 -18.17 -18.43
CA SER A 20 -13.00 -16.75 -18.13
C SER A 20 -11.60 -16.21 -18.41
N GLU A 21 -11.47 -15.46 -19.50
CA GLU A 21 -10.29 -14.69 -19.81
C GLU A 21 -9.90 -13.85 -18.58
N ALA A 22 -8.59 -13.76 -18.31
CA ALA A 22 -8.12 -13.00 -17.17
C ALA A 22 -8.48 -11.52 -17.35
N PRO A 23 -8.85 -10.80 -16.27
CA PRO A 23 -9.12 -9.37 -16.37
C PRO A 23 -7.92 -8.62 -16.95
N ALA A 24 -8.17 -7.52 -17.68
CA ALA A 24 -7.11 -6.78 -18.38
C ALA A 24 -5.99 -6.28 -17.45
N TYR A 25 -6.28 -6.06 -16.17
CA TYR A 25 -5.31 -5.66 -15.15
C TYR A 25 -4.43 -6.81 -14.62
N ILE A 26 -4.68 -8.05 -15.03
CA ILE A 26 -3.93 -9.24 -14.64
C ILE A 26 -3.09 -9.72 -15.82
N LYS A 27 -1.76 -9.70 -15.64
CA LYS A 27 -0.83 -10.37 -16.52
C LYS A 27 -0.53 -11.76 -15.97
N GLN A 28 -0.79 -12.77 -16.77
CA GLN A 28 -0.62 -14.17 -16.37
C GLN A 28 0.84 -14.63 -16.50
N CYS A 29 1.24 -15.59 -15.67
CA CYS A 29 2.58 -16.20 -15.69
C CYS A 29 2.52 -17.72 -15.85
N ARG A 30 3.52 -18.32 -16.48
CA ARG A 30 3.59 -19.78 -16.60
C ARG A 30 4.16 -20.40 -15.34
N ARG A 31 3.47 -21.38 -14.73
CA ARG A 31 3.89 -22.02 -13.47
C ARG A 31 5.24 -22.71 -13.55
N ASP A 32 5.55 -23.29 -14.71
CA ASP A 32 6.76 -24.06 -15.00
C ASP A 32 7.91 -23.19 -15.53
N ASP A 33 7.71 -21.87 -15.62
CA ASP A 33 8.73 -20.95 -16.12
C ASP A 33 9.92 -20.86 -15.15
N PRO A 34 11.15 -21.17 -15.57
CA PRO A 34 12.33 -20.98 -14.74
C PRO A 34 12.52 -19.50 -14.31
N GLN A 35 11.90 -18.55 -15.01
CA GLN A 35 11.88 -17.11 -14.70
C GLN A 35 10.53 -16.64 -14.15
N LEU A 36 9.79 -17.52 -13.46
CA LEU A 36 8.48 -17.20 -12.87
C LEU A 36 8.49 -15.90 -12.03
N VAL A 37 9.56 -15.67 -11.25
CA VAL A 37 9.71 -14.46 -10.42
C VAL A 37 9.77 -13.19 -11.28
N ASP A 38 10.53 -13.21 -12.38
CA ASP A 38 10.65 -12.08 -13.30
C ASP A 38 9.30 -11.79 -13.98
N CYS A 39 8.55 -12.85 -14.31
CA CYS A 39 7.19 -12.69 -14.83
C CYS A 39 6.26 -12.01 -13.81
N PHE A 40 6.29 -12.40 -12.54
CA PHE A 40 5.48 -11.76 -11.51
C PHE A 40 5.87 -10.30 -11.27
N ILE A 41 7.17 -9.98 -11.32
CA ILE A 41 7.63 -8.59 -11.29
C ILE A 41 7.03 -7.80 -12.47
N ALA A 42 7.09 -8.35 -13.69
CA ALA A 42 6.48 -7.73 -14.86
C ALA A 42 4.95 -7.62 -14.75
N ALA A 43 4.30 -8.56 -14.06
CA ALA A 43 2.86 -8.51 -13.79
C ALA A 43 2.50 -7.40 -12.79
N LEU A 44 3.32 -7.17 -11.77
CA LEU A 44 3.15 -6.04 -10.84
C LEU A 44 3.37 -4.69 -11.53
N GLU A 45 4.30 -4.59 -12.47
CA GLU A 45 4.50 -3.38 -13.28
C GLU A 45 3.33 -3.16 -14.25
N HIS A 46 2.76 -4.23 -14.83
CA HIS A 46 1.54 -4.17 -15.66
C HIS A 46 0.31 -3.69 -14.87
N LEU A 47 0.19 -4.12 -13.61
CA LEU A 47 -0.90 -3.75 -12.72
C LEU A 47 -0.84 -2.26 -12.30
N ARG A 48 0.36 -1.67 -12.27
CA ARG A 48 0.63 -0.31 -11.78
C ARG A 48 -0.32 0.80 -12.32
N PRO A 49 -0.53 0.96 -13.65
CA PRO A 49 -1.46 1.98 -14.16
C PRO A 49 -2.91 1.78 -13.67
N TYR A 50 -3.35 0.53 -13.51
CA TYR A 50 -4.68 0.22 -13.00
C TYR A 50 -4.81 0.55 -11.51
N LEU A 51 -3.76 0.33 -10.71
CA LEU A 51 -3.76 0.77 -9.31
C LEU A 51 -3.82 2.30 -9.22
N ALA A 52 -3.08 3.00 -10.08
CA ALA A 52 -3.06 4.47 -10.09
C ALA A 52 -4.46 5.06 -10.28
N SER A 53 -5.23 4.54 -11.25
CA SER A 53 -6.61 4.97 -11.51
C SER A 53 -7.68 4.31 -10.62
N GLY A 54 -7.33 3.23 -9.93
CA GLY A 54 -8.28 2.34 -9.30
C GLY A 54 -8.95 1.39 -10.30
N ILE A 55 -9.66 0.40 -9.78
CA ILE A 55 -10.38 -0.62 -10.56
C ILE A 55 -11.83 -0.66 -10.07
N PRO A 56 -12.74 0.12 -10.69
CA PRO A 56 -14.12 0.26 -10.24
C PRO A 56 -14.89 -1.06 -10.19
N GLU A 57 -14.62 -1.97 -11.12
CA GLU A 57 -15.28 -3.29 -11.23
C GLU A 57 -15.12 -4.15 -9.97
N ILE A 58 -14.05 -3.93 -9.20
CA ILE A 58 -13.77 -4.65 -7.95
C ILE A 58 -13.73 -3.70 -6.75
N GLU A 59 -14.29 -2.49 -6.90
CA GLU A 59 -14.31 -1.44 -5.86
C GLU A 59 -12.92 -1.12 -5.29
N LEU A 60 -11.86 -1.26 -6.11
CA LEU A 60 -10.52 -0.90 -5.70
C LEU A 60 -10.32 0.61 -5.90
N PRO A 61 -10.10 1.39 -4.83
CA PRO A 61 -9.89 2.82 -4.96
C PRO A 61 -8.55 3.14 -5.66
N PRO A 62 -8.41 4.34 -6.24
CA PRO A 62 -7.14 4.80 -6.80
C PRO A 62 -6.07 4.89 -5.72
N VAL A 63 -4.82 4.58 -6.09
CA VAL A 63 -3.63 4.76 -5.25
C VAL A 63 -2.83 6.02 -5.61
N GLU A 64 -3.36 6.86 -6.52
CA GLU A 64 -2.76 8.13 -6.92
C GLU A 64 -3.82 9.27 -6.98
N PRO A 65 -3.88 10.17 -5.97
CA PRO A 65 -3.20 10.04 -4.68
C PRO A 65 -3.76 8.87 -3.88
N PHE A 66 -2.92 8.25 -3.06
CA PHE A 66 -3.36 7.33 -2.03
C PHE A 66 -4.00 8.15 -0.89
N LYS A 67 -5.29 7.90 -0.65
CA LYS A 67 -6.08 8.65 0.32
C LYS A 67 -6.21 7.90 1.64
N MET A 68 -6.08 8.61 2.75
CA MET A 68 -6.34 8.08 4.08
C MET A 68 -7.07 9.11 4.94
N ASP A 69 -8.24 8.73 5.45
CA ASP A 69 -9.11 9.65 6.19
C ASP A 69 -8.47 10.15 7.49
N SER A 70 -7.80 9.26 8.21
CA SER A 70 -7.18 9.59 9.48
C SER A 70 -6.03 8.66 9.86
N LEU A 71 -4.95 9.24 10.36
CA LEU A 71 -3.81 8.57 10.95
C LEU A 71 -3.48 9.23 12.30
N ALA A 72 -3.72 8.50 13.40
CA ALA A 72 -3.36 8.94 14.73
C ALA A 72 -2.09 8.21 15.19
N LEU A 73 -1.12 8.96 15.69
CA LEU A 73 0.18 8.47 16.12
C LEU A 73 0.54 9.08 17.48
N GLN A 74 1.15 8.29 18.34
CA GLN A 74 1.75 8.75 19.60
C GLN A 74 3.27 8.59 19.53
N LEU A 75 4.00 9.69 19.39
CA LEU A 75 5.46 9.66 19.17
C LEU A 75 6.24 9.54 20.49
N THR A 76 5.72 10.08 21.58
CA THR A 76 6.36 9.98 22.90
C THR A 76 5.38 9.54 23.98
N GLU A 77 5.91 8.88 25.01
CA GLU A 77 5.15 8.36 26.14
C GLU A 77 4.97 9.41 27.26
N GLY A 78 4.16 9.06 28.27
CA GLY A 78 3.94 9.88 29.46
C GLY A 78 2.80 10.89 29.36
N PRO A 79 2.54 11.65 30.45
CA PRO A 79 1.38 12.55 30.55
C PRO A 79 1.39 13.70 29.54
N GLN A 80 2.59 14.13 29.10
CA GLN A 80 2.79 15.16 28.08
C GLN A 80 3.29 14.58 26.74
N GLY A 81 3.15 13.26 26.57
CA GLY A 81 3.57 12.57 25.36
C GLY A 81 2.94 13.18 24.11
N TYR A 82 3.74 13.33 23.06
CA TYR A 82 3.33 13.95 21.82
C TYR A 82 2.40 13.03 21.06
N LYS A 83 1.22 13.56 20.74
CA LYS A 83 0.22 12.89 19.91
C LYS A 83 -0.04 13.75 18.70
N ILE A 84 -0.14 13.12 17.55
CA ILE A 84 -0.50 13.77 16.29
C ILE A 84 -1.60 12.97 15.61
N THR A 85 -2.56 13.68 15.05
CA THR A 85 -3.57 13.12 14.16
C THR A 85 -3.47 13.85 12.83
N LEU A 86 -3.18 13.10 11.77
CA LEU A 86 -3.27 13.55 10.39
C LEU A 86 -4.65 13.16 9.84
N LYS A 87 -5.34 14.09 9.19
CA LYS A 87 -6.65 13.89 8.57
C LYS A 87 -6.64 14.32 7.12
N ASN A 88 -7.51 13.71 6.31
CA ASN A 88 -7.64 13.97 4.88
C ASN A 88 -6.26 13.93 4.21
N MET A 89 -5.56 12.82 4.41
CA MET A 89 -4.20 12.66 3.92
C MET A 89 -4.24 12.23 2.46
N ASP A 90 -3.58 13.00 1.61
CA ASP A 90 -3.32 12.68 0.21
C ASP A 90 -1.81 12.40 0.05
N ALA A 91 -1.48 11.19 -0.39
CA ALA A 91 -0.11 10.79 -0.69
C ALA A 91 0.08 10.60 -2.20
N TYR A 92 0.90 11.46 -2.79
CA TYR A 92 1.21 11.49 -4.21
C TYR A 92 2.54 10.80 -4.53
N GLY A 93 2.59 10.09 -5.65
CA GLY A 93 3.76 9.34 -6.11
C GLY A 93 3.82 7.90 -5.61
N ALA A 94 2.85 7.46 -4.80
CA ALA A 94 2.78 6.08 -4.29
C ALA A 94 2.63 5.06 -5.43
N SER A 95 1.98 5.43 -6.53
CA SER A 95 1.83 4.60 -7.73
C SER A 95 3.12 4.46 -8.54
N SER A 96 4.12 5.32 -8.33
CA SER A 96 5.39 5.31 -9.08
C SER A 96 6.43 4.35 -8.47
N TYR A 97 5.97 3.30 -7.80
CA TYR A 97 6.86 2.30 -7.23
C TYR A 97 7.56 1.48 -8.34
N GLU A 98 8.71 0.94 -7.99
CA GLU A 98 9.46 -0.04 -8.76
C GLU A 98 9.72 -1.27 -7.89
N VAL A 99 9.42 -2.45 -8.42
CA VAL A 99 9.74 -3.72 -7.73
C VAL A 99 11.22 -4.04 -7.94
N LYS A 100 12.02 -3.97 -6.87
CA LYS A 100 13.48 -4.25 -6.93
C LYS A 100 13.82 -5.72 -6.73
N SER A 101 13.03 -6.44 -5.93
CA SER A 101 13.17 -7.87 -5.75
C SER A 101 11.86 -8.47 -5.28
N LEU A 102 11.60 -9.71 -5.70
CA LEU A 102 10.50 -10.52 -5.22
C LEU A 102 11.03 -11.92 -4.93
N GLN A 103 10.67 -12.46 -3.78
CA GLN A 103 10.93 -13.85 -3.39
C GLN A 103 9.58 -14.43 -3.00
N LEU A 104 9.15 -15.45 -3.74
CA LEU A 104 7.94 -16.18 -3.41
C LEU A 104 8.27 -17.17 -2.30
N GLY A 105 7.37 -17.32 -1.33
CA GLY A 105 7.51 -18.34 -0.30
C GLY A 105 7.43 -19.73 -0.94
N GLN A 106 8.29 -20.65 -0.52
CA GLN A 106 8.20 -22.05 -0.94
C GLN A 106 7.19 -22.79 -0.06
N ASN A 107 6.42 -23.70 -0.66
CA ASN A 107 5.60 -24.72 0.01
C ASN A 107 4.83 -24.23 1.26
N GLY A 108 3.71 -23.52 1.04
CA GLY A 108 2.58 -23.40 1.99
C GLY A 108 2.85 -22.75 3.36
N GLY A 109 4.08 -22.35 3.68
CA GLY A 109 4.43 -21.83 5.02
C GLY A 109 5.45 -20.69 5.03
N GLU A 110 6.31 -20.58 4.03
CA GLU A 110 7.29 -19.49 3.96
C GLU A 110 6.63 -18.18 3.51
N PRO A 111 6.97 -17.05 4.13
CA PRO A 111 6.45 -15.76 3.70
C PRO A 111 7.11 -15.34 2.37
N PHE A 112 6.33 -14.71 1.49
CA PHE A 112 6.91 -13.95 0.40
C PHE A 112 7.65 -12.73 0.94
N LYS A 113 8.68 -12.30 0.22
CA LYS A 113 9.41 -11.06 0.50
C LYS A 113 9.48 -10.22 -0.76
N ALA A 114 9.29 -8.91 -0.62
CA ALA A 114 9.45 -7.99 -1.74
C ALA A 114 10.16 -6.73 -1.27
N ARG A 115 10.94 -6.13 -2.17
CA ARG A 115 11.52 -4.80 -1.97
C ARG A 115 10.98 -3.87 -3.02
N LEU A 116 10.32 -2.81 -2.59
CA LEU A 116 9.83 -1.75 -3.44
C LEU A 116 10.64 -0.48 -3.23
N VAL A 117 10.82 0.29 -4.28
CA VAL A 117 11.38 1.65 -4.20
C VAL A 117 10.37 2.64 -4.76
N ILE A 118 10.10 3.70 -4.02
CA ILE A 118 9.29 4.84 -4.47
C ILE A 118 10.24 6.03 -4.60
N PRO A 119 10.51 6.53 -5.82
CA PRO A 119 11.50 7.58 -6.04
C PRO A 119 11.21 8.86 -5.27
N LYS A 120 9.93 9.24 -5.20
CA LYS A 120 9.47 10.43 -4.50
C LYS A 120 8.04 10.26 -4.03
N LEU A 121 7.79 10.56 -2.75
CA LEU A 121 6.47 10.55 -2.14
C LEU A 121 6.20 11.93 -1.55
N LYS A 122 5.08 12.55 -1.91
CA LYS A 122 4.63 13.82 -1.34
C LYS A 122 3.36 13.59 -0.55
N ILE A 123 3.31 14.04 0.69
CA ILE A 123 2.15 13.92 1.56
C ILE A 123 1.62 15.32 1.88
N GLU A 124 0.31 15.47 1.75
CA GLU A 124 -0.45 16.63 2.22
C GLU A 124 -1.52 16.15 3.20
N ALA A 125 -1.65 16.80 4.34
CA ALA A 125 -2.67 16.47 5.33
C ALA A 125 -3.04 17.68 6.19
N LYS A 126 -4.22 17.62 6.81
CA LYS A 126 -4.52 18.45 7.98
C LYS A 126 -3.96 17.77 9.22
N TYR A 127 -3.28 18.51 10.09
CA TYR A 127 -2.80 17.94 11.35
C TYR A 127 -3.40 18.63 12.56
N THR A 128 -3.54 17.86 13.62
CA THR A 128 -3.77 18.33 14.99
C THR A 128 -2.83 17.59 15.92
N SER A 129 -2.18 18.30 16.82
CA SER A 129 -1.22 17.73 17.77
C SER A 129 -1.42 18.24 19.18
N SER A 130 -0.98 17.44 20.14
CA SER A 130 -0.94 17.81 21.55
C SER A 130 0.31 17.26 22.23
N GLY A 131 0.70 17.88 23.35
CA GLY A 131 1.89 17.49 24.11
C GLY A 131 3.16 18.19 23.64
N VAL A 132 4.30 17.57 23.97
CA VAL A 132 5.65 18.10 23.72
C VAL A 132 6.36 17.19 22.71
N LEU A 133 6.62 17.71 21.51
CA LEU A 133 7.42 17.02 20.51
C LEU A 133 8.89 17.07 20.94
N LEU A 134 9.32 16.00 21.62
CA LEU A 134 10.65 15.85 22.20
C LEU A 134 10.96 16.97 23.22
N ILE A 135 11.35 18.16 22.77
CA ILE A 135 11.61 19.34 23.61
C ILE A 135 10.72 20.54 23.29
N ILE A 136 9.94 20.50 22.20
CA ILE A 136 9.14 21.64 21.73
C ILE A 136 7.68 21.47 22.13
N PRO A 137 7.08 22.41 22.87
CA PRO A 137 5.63 22.46 23.08
C PRO A 137 4.93 22.70 21.73
N ALA A 138 4.50 21.62 21.09
CA ALA A 138 4.04 21.62 19.71
C ALA A 138 2.55 21.26 19.62
N SER A 139 1.76 21.74 20.58
CA SER A 139 0.30 21.58 20.55
C SER A 139 -0.32 22.60 19.59
N GLY A 140 -1.19 22.15 18.70
CA GLY A 140 -1.81 23.02 17.70
C GLY A 140 -2.45 22.25 16.56
N GLY A 141 -2.79 22.95 15.50
CA GLY A 141 -3.28 22.34 14.27
C GLY A 141 -3.11 23.28 13.08
N GLY A 142 -3.03 22.70 11.89
CA GLY A 142 -2.73 23.40 10.66
C GLY A 142 -2.59 22.41 9.50
N ASP A 143 -1.72 22.73 8.56
CA ASP A 143 -1.35 21.79 7.50
C ASP A 143 -0.01 21.14 7.78
N PHE A 144 0.08 19.89 7.37
CA PHE A 144 1.30 19.12 7.34
C PHE A 144 1.66 18.82 5.89
N HIS A 145 2.91 19.07 5.54
CA HIS A 145 3.49 18.73 4.26
C HIS A 145 4.75 17.92 4.49
N ALA A 146 4.89 16.84 3.75
CA ALA A 146 6.12 16.07 3.75
C ALA A 146 6.52 15.63 2.35
N VAL A 147 7.82 15.61 2.10
CA VAL A 147 8.42 15.06 0.89
C VAL A 147 9.47 14.05 1.32
N PHE A 148 9.32 12.83 0.83
CA PHE A 148 10.24 11.73 1.05
C PHE A 148 10.87 11.36 -0.30
N ASP A 149 12.17 11.55 -0.46
CA ASP A 149 12.90 11.12 -1.65
C ASP A 149 13.58 9.77 -1.38
N GLY A 150 13.42 8.84 -2.32
CA GLY A 150 14.02 7.51 -2.28
C GLY A 150 13.52 6.65 -1.11
N VAL A 151 12.20 6.46 -1.02
CA VAL A 151 11.59 5.55 -0.04
C VAL A 151 11.86 4.11 -0.47
N THR A 152 12.31 3.28 0.46
CA THR A 152 12.41 1.83 0.28
C THR A 152 11.43 1.15 1.24
N ALA A 153 10.66 0.20 0.73
CA ALA A 153 9.73 -0.61 1.51
C ALA A 153 10.08 -2.09 1.36
N ASP A 154 10.52 -2.69 2.45
CA ASP A 154 10.74 -4.13 2.56
C ASP A 154 9.47 -4.79 3.11
N LEU A 155 8.84 -5.60 2.28
CA LEU A 155 7.60 -6.31 2.56
C LEU A 155 7.92 -7.76 2.93
N THR A 156 7.23 -8.27 3.95
CA THR A 156 7.20 -9.71 4.26
C THR A 156 5.77 -10.10 4.55
N GLY A 157 5.23 -11.08 3.83
CA GLY A 157 3.84 -11.47 4.01
C GLY A 157 3.60 -12.96 3.84
N LYS A 158 2.53 -13.46 4.45
CA LYS A 158 2.07 -14.85 4.30
C LYS A 158 0.78 -14.86 3.51
N THR A 159 0.64 -15.86 2.65
CA THR A 159 -0.56 -16.05 1.84
C THR A 159 -1.11 -17.46 1.99
N SER A 160 -2.43 -17.58 1.94
CA SER A 160 -3.16 -18.84 1.89
C SER A 160 -4.09 -18.87 0.69
N GLU A 161 -4.44 -20.07 0.26
CA GLU A 161 -5.56 -20.29 -0.65
C GLU A 161 -6.86 -20.44 0.14
N ARG A 162 -7.90 -19.71 -0.27
CA ARG A 162 -9.25 -19.78 0.29
C ARG A 162 -10.27 -19.86 -0.85
N ASN A 163 -10.92 -21.02 -1.01
CA ASN A 163 -11.92 -21.26 -2.04
C ASN A 163 -11.44 -20.95 -3.47
N GLY A 164 -10.19 -21.27 -3.80
CA GLY A 164 -9.60 -21.01 -5.13
C GLY A 164 -9.08 -19.58 -5.34
N TYR A 165 -9.10 -18.73 -4.30
CA TYR A 165 -8.55 -17.37 -4.33
C TYR A 165 -7.35 -17.24 -3.40
N LEU A 166 -6.41 -16.37 -3.74
CA LEU A 166 -5.34 -16.01 -2.80
C LEU A 166 -5.85 -15.06 -1.72
N HIS A 167 -5.26 -15.18 -0.55
CA HIS A 167 -5.50 -14.29 0.56
C HIS A 167 -4.19 -13.97 1.25
N VAL A 168 -3.91 -12.69 1.49
CA VAL A 168 -2.81 -12.23 2.35
C VAL A 168 -3.27 -12.35 3.80
N ASP A 169 -2.73 -13.33 4.52
CA ASP A 169 -3.03 -13.59 5.93
C ASP A 169 -2.34 -12.59 6.85
N SER A 170 -1.11 -12.21 6.50
CA SER A 170 -0.35 -11.21 7.24
C SER A 170 0.60 -10.48 6.30
N LEU A 171 0.81 -9.21 6.62
CA LEU A 171 1.77 -8.34 5.94
C LEU A 171 2.55 -7.56 6.99
N SER A 172 3.86 -7.47 6.79
CA SER A 172 4.76 -6.59 7.53
C SER A 172 5.48 -5.71 6.53
N ILE A 173 5.72 -4.47 6.92
CA ILE A 173 6.40 -3.45 6.12
C ILE A 173 7.50 -2.89 6.98
N VAL A 174 8.72 -2.80 6.46
CA VAL A 174 9.83 -2.04 7.03
C VAL A 174 10.17 -0.91 6.05
N LEU A 175 10.16 0.32 6.54
CA LEU A 175 10.41 1.50 5.72
C LEU A 175 11.79 2.07 6.02
N ASP A 176 12.46 2.55 4.98
CA ASP A 176 13.62 3.43 5.07
C ASP A 176 13.50 4.54 4.03
N VAL A 177 14.07 5.72 4.34
CA VAL A 177 13.98 6.89 3.48
C VAL A 177 15.34 7.58 3.41
N LYS A 178 15.78 7.90 2.19
CA LYS A 178 17.06 8.58 1.97
C LYS A 178 17.04 10.04 2.40
N LYS A 179 16.01 10.80 2.01
CA LYS A 179 15.87 12.21 2.36
C LYS A 179 14.44 12.53 2.76
N ILE A 180 14.31 13.31 3.82
CA ILE A 180 13.03 13.64 4.43
C ILE A 180 12.97 15.16 4.62
N ASP A 181 11.94 15.77 4.06
CA ASP A 181 11.55 17.17 4.31
C ASP A 181 10.15 17.16 4.91
N MET A 182 10.00 17.74 6.10
CA MET A 182 8.72 17.89 6.77
C MET A 182 8.55 19.34 7.19
N ASN A 183 7.36 19.88 6.98
CA ASN A 183 7.01 21.21 7.45
C ASN A 183 5.52 21.30 7.77
N ILE A 184 5.22 22.29 8.59
CA ILE A 184 3.86 22.67 8.94
C ILE A 184 3.59 24.11 8.52
N SER A 185 2.33 24.41 8.23
CA SER A 185 1.89 25.77 7.92
C SER A 185 0.51 26.04 8.54
N ARG A 186 0.11 27.32 8.56
CA ARG A 186 -1.17 27.77 9.14
C ARG A 186 -1.42 27.25 10.58
N ALA A 187 -0.35 27.21 11.38
CA ALA A 187 -0.36 26.67 12.74
C ALA A 187 -0.16 27.75 13.81
N PHE A 188 -0.36 27.36 15.08
CA PHE A 188 -0.06 28.16 16.28
C PHE A 188 -0.68 29.56 16.28
N ASN A 189 -1.91 29.71 15.77
CA ASN A 189 -2.59 31.00 15.64
C ASN A 189 -1.71 32.08 14.98
N ASN A 190 -0.92 31.69 13.97
CA ASN A 190 0.03 32.55 13.23
C ASN A 190 1.19 33.11 14.06
N ASN A 191 1.54 32.48 15.20
CA ASN A 191 2.79 32.80 15.90
C ASN A 191 4.00 32.38 15.05
N ARG A 192 4.61 33.35 14.37
CA ARG A 192 5.74 33.13 13.45
C ARG A 192 6.97 32.54 14.13
N ILE A 193 7.26 32.93 15.37
CA ILE A 193 8.44 32.44 16.10
C ILE A 193 8.30 30.94 16.37
N LEU A 194 7.15 30.52 16.90
CA LEU A 194 6.91 29.11 17.20
C LEU A 194 6.81 28.26 15.92
N LEU A 195 6.20 28.80 14.87
CA LEU A 195 6.13 28.15 13.57
C LEU A 195 7.52 27.90 12.98
N GLU A 196 8.37 28.93 12.93
CA GLU A 196 9.74 28.80 12.40
C GLU A 196 10.61 27.89 13.27
N ALA A 197 10.51 27.99 14.60
CA ALA A 197 11.22 27.09 15.51
C ALA A 197 10.81 25.63 15.30
N THR A 198 9.52 25.36 15.11
CA THR A 198 9.01 24.00 14.86
C THR A 198 9.45 23.50 13.48
N ASN A 199 9.37 24.32 12.43
CA ASN A 199 9.82 23.93 11.09
C ASN A 199 11.33 23.73 11.01
N LEU A 200 12.13 24.55 11.71
CA LEU A 200 13.56 24.33 11.85
C LEU A 200 13.83 22.98 12.52
N PHE A 201 13.14 22.68 13.61
CA PHE A 201 13.26 21.39 14.29
C PHE A 201 12.90 20.21 13.39
N LEU A 202 11.76 20.26 12.70
CA LEU A 202 11.33 19.21 11.78
C LEU A 202 12.34 18.97 10.67
N ARG A 203 12.92 20.03 10.10
CA ARG A 203 13.94 19.94 9.05
C ARG A 203 15.25 19.34 9.56
N ASP A 204 15.73 19.80 10.72
CA ASP A 204 17.02 19.38 11.26
C ASP A 204 16.97 17.99 11.92
N ASN A 205 15.77 17.54 12.32
CA ASN A 205 15.55 16.29 13.05
C ASN A 205 14.54 15.37 12.36
N SER A 206 14.38 15.49 11.05
CA SER A 206 13.36 14.75 10.28
C SER A 206 13.49 13.22 10.42
N ARG A 207 14.72 12.71 10.48
CA ARG A 207 14.99 11.27 10.73
C ARG A 207 14.50 10.84 12.11
N LEU A 208 14.83 11.61 13.16
CA LEU A 208 14.41 11.32 14.53
C LEU A 208 12.87 11.32 14.66
N VAL A 209 12.21 12.26 13.98
CA VAL A 209 10.74 12.33 13.93
C VAL A 209 10.16 11.11 13.22
N LEU A 210 10.73 10.70 12.08
CA LEU A 210 10.30 9.49 11.37
C LEU A 210 10.49 8.24 12.24
N ASP A 211 11.66 8.06 12.85
CA ASP A 211 11.96 6.90 13.69
C ASP A 211 10.98 6.78 14.86
N ALA A 212 10.58 7.91 15.48
CA ALA A 212 9.61 7.95 16.56
C ALA A 212 8.18 7.51 16.14
N MET A 213 7.80 7.73 14.88
CA MET A 213 6.49 7.29 14.36
C MET A 213 6.52 5.94 13.64
N GLN A 214 7.71 5.48 13.24
CA GLN A 214 7.92 4.40 12.29
C GLN A 214 7.19 3.11 12.67
N GLY A 215 7.25 2.69 13.95
CA GLY A 215 6.61 1.46 14.40
C GLY A 215 5.08 1.45 14.26
N GLN A 216 4.42 2.58 14.56
CA GLN A 216 2.96 2.70 14.42
C GLN A 216 2.56 2.89 12.95
N LEU A 217 3.34 3.68 12.21
CA LEU A 217 3.13 3.92 10.78
C LEU A 217 3.21 2.62 9.98
N GLN A 218 4.26 1.81 10.20
CA GLN A 218 4.44 0.52 9.54
C GLN A 218 3.27 -0.42 9.78
N LYS A 219 2.77 -0.52 11.02
CA LYS A 219 1.61 -1.36 11.36
C LYS A 219 0.34 -0.91 10.63
N LYS A 220 0.09 0.41 10.59
CA LYS A 220 -1.08 0.95 9.92
C LYS A 220 -1.01 0.73 8.41
N LEU A 221 0.13 1.02 7.78
CA LEU A 221 0.33 0.80 6.35
C LEU A 221 0.22 -0.68 5.98
N ALA A 222 0.78 -1.58 6.80
CA ALA A 222 0.64 -3.02 6.59
C ALA A 222 -0.83 -3.46 6.58
N SER A 223 -1.65 -2.91 7.48
CA SER A 223 -3.08 -3.19 7.50
C SER A 223 -3.80 -2.65 6.26
N GLU A 224 -3.57 -1.39 5.88
CA GLU A 224 -4.27 -0.80 4.73
C GLU A 224 -3.84 -1.44 3.39
N PHE A 225 -2.55 -1.69 3.19
CA PHE A 225 -2.06 -2.35 1.98
C PHE A 225 -2.49 -3.82 1.92
N GLY A 226 -2.55 -4.52 3.06
CA GLY A 226 -3.12 -5.86 3.13
C GLY A 226 -4.59 -5.91 2.70
N LYS A 227 -5.40 -4.92 3.11
CA LYS A 227 -6.80 -4.80 2.65
C LYS A 227 -6.90 -4.55 1.16
N LEU A 228 -6.10 -3.63 0.61
CA LEU A 228 -6.08 -3.35 -0.84
C LEU A 228 -5.66 -4.59 -1.64
N ALA A 229 -4.60 -5.28 -1.22
CA ALA A 229 -4.18 -6.53 -1.84
C ALA A 229 -5.31 -7.56 -1.82
N ASN A 230 -5.95 -7.77 -0.68
CA ASN A 230 -7.07 -8.71 -0.54
C ASN A 230 -8.32 -8.29 -1.34
N GLN A 231 -8.55 -7.00 -1.55
CA GLN A 231 -9.62 -6.52 -2.42
C GLN A 231 -9.42 -6.96 -3.87
N LEU A 232 -8.17 -6.98 -4.36
CA LEU A 232 -7.84 -7.52 -5.67
C LEU A 232 -7.91 -9.05 -5.68
N LEU A 233 -7.22 -9.70 -4.75
CA LEU A 233 -7.04 -11.16 -4.76
C LEU A 233 -8.35 -11.93 -4.56
N LYS A 234 -9.33 -11.37 -3.83
CA LYS A 234 -10.65 -12.01 -3.65
C LYS A 234 -11.51 -12.00 -4.93
N ASN A 235 -11.16 -11.18 -5.91
CA ASN A 235 -11.91 -11.02 -7.17
C ASN A 235 -11.21 -11.69 -8.36
N VAL A 236 -10.03 -12.28 -8.15
CA VAL A 236 -9.25 -12.95 -9.21
C VAL A 236 -8.91 -14.37 -8.73
N PRO A 237 -9.50 -15.43 -9.33
CA PRO A 237 -9.15 -16.80 -9.03
C PRO A 237 -7.66 -17.10 -9.26
N ILE A 238 -7.09 -18.00 -8.47
CA ILE A 238 -5.68 -18.44 -8.60
C ILE A 238 -5.35 -18.86 -10.02
N SER A 239 -6.26 -19.56 -10.69
CA SER A 239 -6.08 -20.02 -12.07
C SER A 239 -5.85 -18.89 -13.05
N GLN A 240 -6.40 -17.69 -12.82
CA GLN A 240 -6.24 -16.55 -13.71
C GLN A 240 -4.89 -15.85 -13.59
N PHE A 241 -4.14 -16.06 -12.51
CA PHE A 241 -2.76 -15.56 -12.42
C PHE A 241 -1.78 -16.40 -13.25
N TYR A 242 -2.19 -17.60 -13.67
CA TYR A 242 -1.35 -18.50 -14.43
C TYR A 242 -1.88 -18.73 -15.84
N SER A 243 -0.99 -18.74 -16.82
CA SER A 243 -1.33 -19.25 -18.14
C SER A 243 -1.09 -20.77 -18.18
N ASN A 244 -1.82 -21.45 -19.06
CA ASN A 244 -1.51 -22.83 -19.44
C ASN A 244 -0.16 -22.93 -20.16
#